data_AF-A0A510PPT7-F1
#
_entry.id   AF-A0A510PPT7-F1
#
_cell.length_a   1.000
_cell.length_b   1.000
_cell.length_c   1.000
_cell.angle_alpha   90.00
_cell.angle_beta   90.00
_cell.angle_gamma   90.00
#
_symmetry.space_group_name_H-M   'P 1'
#
loop_
_entity.id
_entity.type
_entity.pdbx_description
1 polymer ?
#
loop_
_entity_poly.entity_id
_entity_poly.type
_entity_poly.pdbx_seq_one_letter_code
_entity_poly.pdbx_strand_id
1 'polypeptide(L)'
;MYKDDILNLIKQSPLEIDTEIQMTGKPPTMANSEFLTNKEQGDWAETIVFKAVNEYSGDYFAVKYGRSESIAAGDDGFADFYMEYQSELNAIGKRPDILIFKVRDFPDGSK
;
A
#
# COMPACT_ATOMS: atom_id res chain seq x y z
N MET A 1 -3.09 -10.20 19.60
CA MET A 1 -4.53 -10.00 19.30
C MET A 1 -4.75 -10.03 17.79
N TYR A 2 -4.48 -8.98 17.01
CA TYR A 2 -4.70 -9.03 15.54
C TYR A 2 -3.85 -10.06 14.79
N LYS A 3 -2.58 -10.25 15.18
CA LYS A 3 -1.69 -11.23 14.53
C LYS A 3 -2.21 -12.67 14.68
N ASP A 4 -2.74 -13.01 15.84
CA ASP A 4 -3.26 -14.35 16.15
C ASP A 4 -4.55 -14.65 15.36
N ASP A 5 -5.42 -13.65 15.24
CA ASP A 5 -6.66 -13.76 14.46
C ASP A 5 -6.37 -13.93 12.96
N ILE A 6 -5.40 -13.18 12.42
CA ILE A 6 -4.95 -13.32 11.03
C ILE A 6 -4.35 -14.71 10.79
N LEU A 7 -3.51 -15.21 11.69
CA LEU A 7 -2.93 -16.56 11.59
C LEU A 7 -4.00 -17.65 11.63
N ASN A 8 -5.04 -17.47 12.43
CA ASN A 8 -6.17 -18.41 12.47
C ASN A 8 -6.97 -18.40 11.16
N LEU A 9 -7.20 -17.23 10.56
CA LEU A 9 -7.85 -17.12 9.25
C LEU A 9 -7.01 -17.77 8.14
N ILE A 10 -5.69 -17.54 8.15
CA ILE A 10 -4.78 -18.15 7.16
C ILE A 10 -4.82 -19.67 7.25
N LYS A 11 -4.82 -20.25 8.46
CA LYS A 11 -4.92 -21.72 8.66
C LYS A 11 -6.22 -22.33 8.14
N GLN A 12 -7.29 -21.53 8.04
CA GLN A 12 -8.59 -21.97 7.52
C GLN A 12 -8.69 -21.82 6.00
N SER A 13 -7.73 -21.16 5.37
CA SER A 13 -7.69 -20.99 3.92
C SER A 13 -7.39 -22.32 3.24
N PRO A 14 -8.08 -22.66 2.12
CA PRO A 14 -7.72 -23.81 1.30
C PRO A 14 -6.41 -23.60 0.49
N LEU A 15 -5.82 -22.41 0.56
CA LEU A 15 -4.57 -22.05 -0.10
C LEU A 15 -3.40 -22.16 0.88
N GLU A 16 -2.29 -22.74 0.45
CA GLU A 16 -1.01 -22.61 1.17
C GLU A 16 -0.54 -21.16 1.08
N ILE A 17 -0.63 -20.45 2.19
CA ILE A 17 -0.14 -19.07 2.32
C ILE A 17 1.12 -19.13 3.18
N ASP A 18 2.27 -18.90 2.55
CA ASP A 18 3.53 -18.74 3.27
C ASP A 18 3.57 -17.34 3.91
N THR A 19 3.67 -17.31 5.24
CA THR A 19 3.72 -16.08 6.03
C THR A 19 5.13 -15.56 6.27
N GLU A 20 6.15 -16.34 5.90
CA GLU A 20 7.57 -16.04 6.14
C GLU A 20 8.31 -15.69 4.84
N ILE A 21 7.56 -15.36 3.77
CA ILE A 21 8.13 -14.92 2.49
C ILE A 21 9.01 -13.69 2.74
N GLN A 22 10.30 -13.84 2.49
CA GLN A 22 11.21 -12.71 2.42
C GLN A 22 11.24 -12.16 1.01
N MET A 23 10.90 -10.89 0.87
CA MET A 23 11.00 -10.19 -0.40
C MET A 23 12.47 -9.90 -0.65
N THR A 24 13.03 -10.62 -1.63
CA THR A 24 14.40 -10.43 -2.12
C THR A 24 14.35 -9.93 -3.56
N GLY A 25 14.81 -8.71 -3.80
CA GLY A 25 14.88 -8.08 -5.12
C GLY A 25 16.17 -7.28 -5.27
N LYS A 26 16.79 -7.33 -6.44
CA LYS A 26 17.86 -6.39 -6.80
C LYS A 26 17.21 -5.06 -7.19
N PRO A 27 17.75 -3.91 -6.75
CA PRO A 27 17.24 -2.61 -7.18
C PRO A 27 17.27 -2.55 -8.71
N PRO A 28 16.14 -2.21 -9.37
CA PRO A 28 16.12 -2.09 -10.81
C PRO A 28 17.10 -1.00 -11.25
N THR A 29 18.02 -1.36 -12.14
CA THR A 29 19.11 -0.47 -12.59
C THR A 29 18.65 0.58 -13.60
N MET A 30 17.45 0.40 -14.16
CA MET A 30 16.79 1.35 -15.06
C MET A 30 15.31 1.38 -14.71
N ALA A 31 14.69 2.57 -14.66
CA ALA A 31 13.24 2.68 -14.82
C ALA A 31 12.91 2.19 -16.24
N ASN A 32 12.60 0.90 -16.39
CA ASN A 32 12.00 0.47 -17.63
C ASN A 32 10.68 1.24 -17.79
N SER A 33 10.37 1.66 -19.02
CA SER A 33 9.15 2.42 -19.32
C SER A 33 7.89 1.73 -18.76
N GLU A 34 7.93 0.41 -18.62
CA GLU A 34 6.88 -0.43 -18.06
C GLU A 34 6.68 -0.21 -16.54
N PHE A 35 7.74 -0.11 -15.73
CA PHE A 35 7.61 0.18 -14.29
C PHE A 35 6.99 1.54 -14.06
N LEU A 36 7.44 2.55 -14.81
CA LEU A 36 6.89 3.90 -14.69
C LEU A 36 5.41 3.92 -15.11
N THR A 37 5.08 3.25 -16.22
CA THR A 37 3.69 3.10 -16.68
C THR A 37 2.81 2.39 -15.66
N ASN A 38 3.30 1.32 -15.03
CA ASN A 38 2.56 0.58 -14.01
C ASN A 38 2.37 1.40 -12.73
N LYS A 39 3.37 2.20 -12.35
CA LYS A 39 3.26 3.13 -11.21
C LYS A 39 2.18 4.18 -11.48
N GLU A 40 2.24 4.86 -12.63
CA GLU A 40 1.26 5.90 -12.98
C GLU A 40 -0.17 5.34 -13.05
N GLN A 41 -0.35 4.11 -13.55
CA GLN A 41 -1.65 3.43 -13.54
C GLN A 41 -2.14 3.13 -12.12
N GLY A 42 -1.25 2.71 -11.23
CA GLY A 42 -1.56 2.52 -9.81
C GLY A 42 -2.01 3.82 -9.16
N ASP A 43 -1.24 4.89 -9.33
CA ASP A 43 -1.53 6.22 -8.77
C ASP A 43 -2.87 6.77 -9.29
N TRP A 44 -3.18 6.53 -10.57
CA TRP A 44 -4.48 6.87 -11.15
C TRP A 44 -5.62 6.06 -10.52
N ALA A 45 -5.48 4.74 -10.41
CA ALA A 45 -6.50 3.87 -9.82
C ALA A 45 -6.80 4.26 -8.36
N GLU A 46 -5.76 4.54 -7.57
CA GLU A 46 -5.88 5.03 -6.21
C GLU A 46 -6.66 6.35 -6.14
N THR A 47 -6.35 7.28 -7.04
CA THR A 47 -7.04 8.57 -7.12
C THR A 47 -8.53 8.39 -7.43
N ILE A 48 -8.88 7.47 -8.34
CA ILE A 48 -10.28 7.18 -8.68
C ILE A 48 -11.02 6.61 -7.47
N VAL A 49 -10.45 5.60 -6.81
CA VAL A 49 -11.07 4.98 -5.62
C VAL A 49 -11.24 6.01 -4.50
N PHE A 50 -10.21 6.81 -4.24
CA PHE A 50 -10.24 7.85 -3.21
C PHE A 50 -11.37 8.86 -3.45
N LYS A 51 -11.49 9.37 -4.69
CA LYS A 51 -12.57 10.30 -5.06
C LYS A 51 -13.92 9.62 -4.97
N ALA A 52 -14.05 8.40 -5.47
CA ALA A 52 -15.32 7.70 -5.48
C ALA A 52 -15.89 7.53 -4.07
N VAL A 53 -15.04 7.16 -3.11
CA VAL A 53 -15.47 7.04 -1.70
C VAL A 53 -15.86 8.39 -1.12
N ASN A 54 -15.05 9.43 -1.30
CA ASN A 54 -15.30 10.73 -0.65
C ASN A 54 -16.41 11.57 -1.30
N GLU A 55 -16.65 11.41 -2.61
CA GLU A 55 -17.66 12.17 -3.35
C GLU A 55 -19.02 11.46 -3.40
N TYR A 56 -19.05 10.13 -3.46
CA TYR A 56 -20.28 9.38 -3.70
C TYR A 56 -20.74 8.50 -2.53
N SER A 57 -19.96 8.37 -1.46
CA SER A 57 -20.38 7.66 -0.25
C SER A 57 -20.65 8.62 0.91
N GLY A 58 -21.82 8.51 1.53
CA GLY A 58 -22.19 9.26 2.74
C GLY A 58 -21.78 8.57 4.05
N ASP A 59 -21.60 7.25 4.03
CA ASP A 59 -21.34 6.45 5.22
C ASP A 59 -19.84 6.22 5.49
N TYR A 60 -19.01 6.43 4.47
CA TYR A 60 -17.57 6.22 4.53
C TYR A 60 -16.81 7.44 4.01
N PHE A 61 -15.61 7.65 4.56
CA PHE A 61 -14.63 8.59 4.03
C PHE A 61 -13.27 7.89 3.90
N ALA A 62 -12.50 8.30 2.89
CA ALA A 62 -11.17 7.76 2.61
C ALA A 62 -10.10 8.81 2.92
N VAL A 63 -8.97 8.37 3.47
CA VAL A 63 -7.78 9.20 3.74
C VAL A 63 -6.57 8.56 3.06
N LYS A 64 -5.72 9.40 2.44
CA LYS A 64 -4.44 8.94 1.89
C LYS A 64 -3.48 8.60 3.04
N TYR A 65 -2.93 7.39 3.02
CA TYR A 65 -2.02 6.89 4.06
C TYR A 65 -0.68 6.39 3.51
N GLY A 66 -0.64 6.02 2.23
CA GLY A 66 0.54 5.50 1.54
C GLY A 66 1.70 6.49 1.50
N ARG A 67 2.84 6.01 0.99
CA ARG A 67 4.03 6.84 0.79
C ARG A 67 3.75 7.85 -0.33
N SER A 68 4.07 9.13 -0.08
CA SER A 68 3.94 10.21 -1.07
C SER A 68 5.21 10.45 -1.89
N GLU A 69 6.27 9.67 -1.68
CA GLU A 69 7.57 9.93 -2.29
C GLU A 69 7.68 9.42 -3.73
N SER A 70 8.25 10.24 -4.59
CA SER A 70 8.28 10.07 -6.04
C SER A 70 9.66 9.70 -6.59
N ILE A 71 10.57 9.15 -5.78
CA ILE A 71 11.92 8.77 -6.25
C ILE A 71 11.77 7.66 -7.31
N ALA A 72 12.34 7.89 -8.50
CA ALA A 72 12.26 6.99 -9.65
C ALA A 72 13.57 6.23 -9.87
N ALA A 73 13.49 5.07 -10.54
CA ALA A 73 14.67 4.27 -10.84
C ALA A 73 15.59 4.99 -11.85
N GLY A 74 16.78 5.35 -11.40
CA GLY A 74 17.74 6.16 -12.17
C GLY A 74 18.07 7.51 -11.51
N ASP A 75 17.30 7.91 -10.50
CA ASP A 75 17.63 9.06 -9.65
C ASP A 75 18.74 8.69 -8.66
N ASP A 76 19.60 9.66 -8.33
CA ASP A 76 20.60 9.50 -7.27
C ASP A 76 19.89 9.14 -5.95
N GLY A 77 20.31 8.04 -5.32
CA GLY A 77 19.73 7.55 -4.06
C GLY A 77 18.59 6.53 -4.22
N PHE A 78 18.16 6.18 -5.44
CA PHE A 78 17.10 5.18 -5.65
C PHE A 78 17.47 3.79 -5.11
N ALA A 79 18.73 3.37 -5.24
CA ALA A 79 19.17 2.06 -4.76
C ALA A 79 19.02 1.93 -3.22
N ASP A 80 19.42 2.98 -2.48
CA ASP A 80 19.29 3.02 -1.03
C ASP A 80 17.81 3.07 -0.62
N PHE A 81 17.01 3.91 -1.28
CA PHE A 81 15.56 3.96 -1.09
C PHE A 81 14.89 2.60 -1.31
N TYR A 82 15.28 1.88 -2.38
CA TYR A 82 14.72 0.57 -2.70
C TYR A 82 15.11 -0.50 -1.67
N MET A 83 16.35 -0.47 -1.17
CA MET A 83 16.81 -1.38 -0.12
C MET A 83 16.11 -1.10 1.22
N GLU A 84 15.94 0.17 1.58
CA GLU A 84 15.18 0.56 2.76
C GLU A 84 13.70 0.15 2.64
N TYR A 85 13.10 0.36 1.48
CA TYR A 85 11.73 -0.09 1.20
C TYR A 85 11.56 -1.60 1.36
N GLN A 86 12.50 -2.41 0.85
CA GLN A 86 12.47 -3.86 1.06
C GLN A 86 12.65 -4.25 2.53
N SER A 87 13.53 -3.54 3.26
CA SER A 87 13.73 -3.76 4.68
C SER A 87 12.45 -3.48 5.48
N GLU A 88 11.80 -2.34 5.22
CA GLU A 88 10.51 -1.99 5.83
C GLU A 88 9.44 -3.03 5.49
N LEU A 89 9.34 -3.41 4.22
CA LEU A 89 8.35 -4.37 3.75
C LEU A 89 8.53 -5.76 4.39
N ASN A 90 9.77 -6.19 4.60
CA ASN A 90 10.06 -7.44 5.33
C ASN A 90 9.84 -7.30 6.85
N ALA A 91 10.01 -6.11 7.42
CA ALA A 91 9.88 -5.89 8.86
C ALA A 91 8.42 -5.71 9.33
N ILE A 92 7.63 -4.94 8.59
CA ILE A 92 6.26 -4.55 8.97
C ILE A 92 5.19 -4.94 7.95
N GLY A 93 5.60 -5.45 6.77
CA GLY A 93 4.69 -5.79 5.67
C GLY A 93 4.39 -4.61 4.75
N LYS A 94 3.51 -4.82 3.77
CA LYS A 94 3.08 -3.76 2.85
C LYS A 94 2.22 -2.73 3.59
N ARG A 95 2.65 -1.47 3.54
CA ARG A 95 1.85 -0.33 4.01
C ARG A 95 0.65 -0.09 3.08
N PRO A 96 -0.58 0.04 3.60
CA PRO A 96 -1.75 0.40 2.79
C PRO A 96 -1.65 1.81 2.20
N ASP A 97 -2.19 2.01 1.01
CA ASP A 97 -2.15 3.30 0.31
C ASP A 97 -3.32 4.23 0.71
N ILE A 98 -4.49 3.63 0.95
CA ILE A 98 -5.72 4.33 1.34
C ILE A 98 -6.31 3.65 2.58
N LEU A 99 -6.75 4.45 3.55
CA LEU A 99 -7.56 3.98 4.68
C LEU A 99 -8.99 4.45 4.50
N ILE A 100 -9.95 3.54 4.71
CA ILE A 100 -11.38 3.82 4.60
C ILE A 100 -12.01 3.64 5.97
N PHE A 101 -12.72 4.67 6.41
CA PHE A 101 -13.35 4.74 7.71
C PHE A 101 -14.86 4.94 7.58
N LYS A 102 -15.61 4.48 8.57
CA LYS A 102 -17.03 4.83 8.68
C LYS A 102 -17.16 6.20 9.32
N VAL A 103 -17.97 7.06 8.73
CA VAL A 103 -18.21 8.42 9.23
C VAL A 103 -18.74 8.39 10.67
N ARG A 104 -19.64 7.45 10.98
CA ARG A 104 -20.22 7.29 12.33
C ARG A 104 -19.20 6.98 13.43
N ASP A 105 -18.02 6.48 13.08
CA ASP A 105 -16.96 6.20 14.05
C ASP A 105 -16.22 7.50 14.44
N PHE A 106 -16.50 8.63 13.78
CA PHE A 106 -15.90 9.96 13.97
C PHE A 106 -16.96 11.06 14.16
N PRO A 107 -17.64 11.10 15.32
CA PRO A 107 -18.80 11.97 15.56
C PRO A 107 -18.54 13.49 15.48
N ASP A 108 -17.29 13.96 15.49
CA ASP A 108 -16.93 15.39 15.49
C ASP A 108 -16.36 15.92 14.15
N GLY A 109 -16.45 15.16 13.05
CA GLY A 109 -15.96 15.57 11.74
C GLY A 109 -16.93 16.45 10.96
N SER A 110 -17.15 17.70 11.38
CA SER A 110 -17.80 18.72 10.54
C SER A 110 -17.02 18.86 9.22
N LYS A 111 -17.68 18.56 8.10
CA LYS A 111 -17.21 18.86 6.74
C LYS A 111 -16.85 20.33 6.58
#